data_AF-A0A4Y9ZUN3-F1
#
_entry.id   AF-A0A4Y9ZUN3-F1
#
_cell.length_a   1.000
_cell.length_b   1.000
_cell.length_c   1.000
_cell.angle_alpha   90.00
_cell.angle_beta   90.00
_cell.angle_gamma   90.00
#
_symmetry.space_group_name_H-M   'P 1'
#
loop_
_entity.id
_entity.type
_entity.pdbx_description
1 polymer ?
#
loop_
_entity_poly.entity_id
_entity_poly.type
_entity_poly.pdbx_seq_one_letter_code
_entity_poly.pdbx_strand_id
1 'polypeptide(L)'
;MLTRVQSAFKTGLIHALVAIHDAGVEHHDLCRRNILDYNDRPMIIDFGDAEEHECERFVPVEEGTPAPTLTCEFGCVELLEFFTDIEVWTPSFIEYIDNFQPIELAYDPHALAKMAPSHWSPEEALQEAYRVVVKHVKEYYPAQYDDWIARLNNNQKALDSTSNSPNDSQ
;
A
#
# COMPACT_ATOMS: atom_id res chain seq x y z
N MET A 1 10.78 13.20 -9.52
CA MET A 1 9.64 13.12 -8.59
C MET A 1 8.42 13.53 -9.40
N LEU A 2 7.63 12.58 -9.88
CA LEU A 2 6.41 12.92 -10.60
C LEU A 2 5.46 13.56 -9.60
N THR A 3 5.18 14.83 -9.83
CA THR A 3 4.05 15.54 -9.25
C THR A 3 2.81 14.69 -9.46
N ARG A 4 2.31 14.13 -8.35
CA ARG A 4 0.98 13.54 -8.15
C ARG A 4 0.11 13.63 -9.40
N VAL A 5 0.14 12.59 -10.22
CA VAL A 5 -0.78 12.43 -11.36
C VAL A 5 -2.18 12.78 -10.84
N GLN A 6 -2.90 13.67 -11.53
CA GLN A 6 -4.25 14.04 -11.09
C GLN A 6 -5.09 12.76 -10.94
N SER A 7 -5.83 12.61 -9.84
CA SER A 7 -6.55 11.36 -9.53
C SER A 7 -7.46 10.91 -10.68
N ALA A 8 -8.06 11.85 -11.42
CA ALA A 8 -8.84 11.56 -12.63
C ALA A 8 -8.03 10.91 -13.75
N PHE A 9 -6.79 11.35 -13.99
CA PHE A 9 -5.90 10.75 -14.98
C PHE A 9 -5.49 9.33 -14.56
N LYS A 10 -5.13 9.14 -13.28
CA LYS A 10 -4.76 7.82 -12.74
C LYS A 10 -5.95 6.85 -12.81
N THR A 11 -7.15 7.28 -12.43
CA THR A 11 -8.39 6.52 -12.58
C THR A 11 -8.65 6.16 -14.06
N GLY A 12 -8.51 7.13 -14.97
CA GLY A 12 -8.65 6.89 -16.40
C GLY A 12 -7.66 5.84 -16.93
N LEU A 13 -6.44 5.84 -16.39
CA LEU A 13 -5.37 4.94 -16.82
C LEU A 13 -5.65 3.52 -16.35
N ILE A 14 -6.11 3.36 -15.10
CA ILE A 14 -6.57 2.08 -14.57
C ILE A 14 -7.69 1.52 -15.45
N HIS A 15 -8.73 2.32 -15.74
CA HIS A 15 -9.84 1.87 -16.57
C HIS A 15 -9.41 1.48 -17.99
N ALA A 16 -8.54 2.26 -18.62
CA ALA A 16 -8.10 2.01 -19.98
C ALA A 16 -7.27 0.71 -20.08
N LEU A 17 -6.34 0.49 -19.14
CA LEU A 17 -5.53 -0.73 -19.12
C LEU A 17 -6.36 -1.97 -18.76
N VAL A 18 -7.23 -1.87 -17.76
CA VAL A 18 -8.17 -2.96 -17.45
C VAL A 18 -9.03 -3.31 -18.67
N ALA A 19 -9.51 -2.32 -19.42
CA ALA A 19 -10.30 -2.55 -20.64
C ALA A 19 -9.49 -3.22 -21.78
N ILE A 20 -8.19 -2.93 -21.90
CA ILE A 20 -7.29 -3.60 -22.85
C ILE A 20 -7.15 -5.08 -22.50
N HIS A 21 -6.88 -5.40 -21.23
CA HIS A 21 -6.77 -6.78 -20.76
C HIS A 21 -8.11 -7.53 -20.82
N ASP A 22 -9.23 -6.87 -20.49
CA ASP A 22 -10.58 -7.44 -20.63
C ASP A 22 -10.94 -7.72 -22.11
N ALA A 23 -10.33 -6.99 -23.05
CA ALA A 23 -10.44 -7.25 -24.49
C ALA A 23 -9.52 -8.37 -24.98
N GLY A 24 -8.73 -8.98 -24.08
CA GLY A 24 -7.85 -10.10 -24.37
C GLY A 24 -6.49 -9.71 -24.94
N VAL A 25 -5.96 -8.55 -24.57
CA VAL A 25 -4.68 -8.03 -25.06
C VAL A 25 -3.75 -7.71 -23.89
N GLU A 26 -2.49 -8.15 -23.98
CA GLU A 26 -1.37 -7.75 -23.12
C GLU A 26 -0.39 -6.91 -23.94
N HIS A 27 0.15 -5.83 -23.36
CA HIS A 27 0.88 -4.82 -24.13
C HIS A 27 2.37 -5.15 -24.32
N HIS A 28 3.01 -5.80 -23.35
CA HIS A 28 4.43 -6.20 -23.29
C HIS A 28 5.50 -5.09 -23.29
N ASP A 29 5.13 -3.83 -23.54
CA ASP A 29 6.02 -2.66 -23.40
C ASP A 29 5.32 -1.54 -22.61
N LEU A 30 4.54 -1.92 -21.60
CA LEU A 30 3.80 -0.97 -20.79
C LEU A 30 4.73 -0.16 -19.88
N CYS A 31 5.12 1.02 -20.33
CA CYS A 31 6.00 1.91 -19.60
C CYS A 31 5.63 3.39 -19.82
N ARG A 32 6.16 4.29 -18.99
CA ARG A 32 5.76 5.71 -18.98
C ARG A 32 5.90 6.43 -20.33
N ARG A 33 6.83 6.01 -21.20
CA ARG A 33 7.00 6.60 -22.54
C ARG A 33 5.83 6.28 -23.49
N ASN A 34 5.08 5.21 -23.20
CA ASN A 34 3.96 4.73 -24.00
C ASN A 34 2.59 5.16 -23.44
N ILE A 35 2.60 6.06 -22.44
CA ILE A 35 1.41 6.70 -21.89
C ILE A 35 1.45 8.18 -22.22
N LEU A 36 0.52 8.63 -23.07
CA LEU A 36 0.38 10.02 -23.43
C LEU A 36 -0.75 10.68 -22.65
N ASP A 37 -0.57 11.97 -22.34
CA ASP A 37 -1.66 12.83 -21.86
C ASP A 37 -2.33 13.54 -23.04
N TYR A 38 -3.62 13.26 -23.21
CA TYR A 38 -4.48 13.91 -24.19
C TYR A 38 -5.66 14.59 -23.51
N ASN A 39 -5.47 15.86 -23.16
CA ASN A 39 -6.48 16.68 -22.48
C ASN A 39 -6.94 16.04 -21.15
N ASP A 40 -5.98 15.73 -20.28
CA ASP A 40 -6.18 15.08 -18.98
C ASP A 40 -6.74 13.65 -19.07
N ARG A 41 -6.63 13.03 -20.26
CA ARG A 41 -7.02 11.63 -20.51
C ARG A 41 -5.81 10.81 -20.93
N PRO A 42 -5.59 9.64 -20.33
CA PRO A 42 -4.51 8.77 -20.74
C PRO A 42 -4.82 8.14 -22.10
N MET A 43 -3.82 8.15 -22.98
CA MET A 43 -3.81 7.34 -24.19
C MET A 43 -2.64 6.36 -24.12
N ILE A 44 -2.94 5.08 -24.21
CA ILE A 44 -1.94 4.01 -24.32
C ILE A 44 -1.62 3.84 -25.81
N ILE A 45 -0.33 3.81 -26.14
CA ILE A 45 0.19 3.73 -27.51
C ILE A 45 1.25 2.64 -27.61
N ASP A 46 1.64 2.32 -28.85
CA ASP A 46 2.75 1.41 -29.17
C ASP A 46 2.48 -0.07 -28.87
N PHE A 47 1.37 -0.59 -29.42
CA PHE A 47 0.99 -2.01 -29.37
C PHE A 47 1.81 -2.89 -30.34
N GLY A 48 3.04 -2.48 -30.68
CA GLY A 48 3.89 -3.22 -31.62
C GLY A 48 4.28 -4.61 -31.11
N ASP A 49 4.40 -4.75 -29.79
CA ASP A 49 4.77 -5.98 -29.09
C ASP A 49 3.57 -6.65 -28.39
N ALA A 50 2.34 -6.17 -28.63
CA ALA A 50 1.16 -6.67 -27.95
C ALA A 50 0.75 -8.07 -28.43
N GLU A 51 0.27 -8.91 -27.51
CA GLU A 51 -0.13 -10.30 -27.76
C GLU A 51 -1.57 -10.59 -27.28
N GLU A 52 -2.15 -11.68 -27.80
CA GLU A 52 -3.39 -12.24 -27.26
C GLU A 52 -3.15 -12.74 -25.83
N HIS A 53 -4.06 -12.40 -24.92
CA HIS A 53 -3.89 -12.63 -23.50
C HIS A 53 -5.22 -12.99 -22.85
N GLU A 54 -5.24 -14.03 -22.02
CA GLU A 54 -6.35 -14.28 -21.11
C GLU A 54 -5.99 -13.71 -19.74
N CYS A 55 -6.58 -12.56 -19.40
CA CYS A 55 -6.26 -11.90 -18.14
C CYS A 55 -6.80 -12.70 -16.96
N GLU A 56 -5.90 -13.33 -16.21
CA GLU A 56 -6.25 -14.12 -15.03
C GLU A 56 -6.43 -13.27 -13.77
N ARG A 57 -6.58 -11.93 -13.88
CA ARG A 57 -6.80 -11.11 -12.68
C ARG A 57 -8.07 -11.55 -11.95
N PHE A 58 -8.02 -11.63 -10.63
CA PHE A 58 -9.19 -12.04 -9.81
C PHE A 58 -9.61 -11.00 -8.77
N VAL A 59 -8.87 -9.91 -8.61
CA VAL A 59 -9.26 -8.75 -7.80
C VAL A 59 -9.30 -7.47 -8.64
N PRO A 60 -10.19 -6.51 -8.30
CA PRO A 60 -10.20 -5.21 -8.94
C PRO A 60 -8.96 -4.39 -8.58
N VAL A 61 -8.59 -3.47 -9.46
CA VAL A 61 -7.53 -2.48 -9.21
C VAL A 61 -8.17 -1.28 -8.54
N GLU A 62 -7.94 -1.12 -7.24
CA GLU A 62 -8.47 -0.01 -6.43
C GLU A 62 -7.35 0.96 -6.03
N GLU A 63 -7.48 2.24 -6.38
CA GLU A 63 -6.51 3.26 -5.99
C GLU A 63 -6.50 3.44 -4.46
N GLY A 64 -5.31 3.49 -3.87
CA GLY A 64 -5.12 3.80 -2.46
C GLY A 64 -5.31 2.62 -1.49
N THR A 65 -5.57 1.40 -1.99
CA THR A 65 -5.53 0.18 -1.19
C THR A 65 -4.10 -0.39 -1.13
N PRO A 66 -3.75 -1.26 -0.16
CA PRO A 66 -2.45 -1.93 -0.15
C PRO A 66 -2.22 -2.76 -1.42
N ALA A 67 -1.00 -2.75 -1.94
CA ALA A 67 -0.68 -3.53 -3.14
C ALA A 67 -0.79 -5.04 -2.88
N PRO A 68 -1.14 -5.86 -3.88
CA PRO A 68 -0.89 -7.30 -3.80
C PRO A 68 0.60 -7.56 -3.60
N THR A 69 0.97 -8.49 -2.71
CA THR A 69 2.37 -8.80 -2.42
C THR A 69 2.96 -9.79 -3.40
N LEU A 70 2.11 -10.61 -4.03
CA LEU A 70 2.50 -11.65 -4.97
C LEU A 70 1.64 -11.61 -6.22
N THR A 71 2.21 -12.02 -7.36
CA THR A 71 1.47 -12.22 -8.60
C THR A 71 0.30 -13.18 -8.42
N CYS A 72 0.46 -14.24 -7.61
CA CYS A 72 -0.61 -15.20 -7.33
C CYS A 72 -1.72 -14.64 -6.42
N GLU A 73 -1.62 -13.40 -5.95
CA GLU A 73 -2.68 -12.63 -5.25
C GLU A 73 -3.38 -11.61 -6.16
N PHE A 74 -2.87 -11.41 -7.38
CA PHE A 74 -3.47 -10.49 -8.35
C PHE A 74 -3.91 -11.18 -9.65
N GLY A 75 -3.06 -12.01 -10.24
CA GLY A 75 -3.33 -12.83 -11.43
C GLY A 75 -2.79 -12.28 -12.76
N CYS A 76 -2.22 -11.08 -12.80
CA CYS A 76 -1.66 -10.51 -14.04
C CYS A 76 -0.35 -9.77 -13.77
N VAL A 77 0.76 -10.20 -14.38
CA VAL A 77 2.10 -9.66 -14.11
C VAL A 77 2.25 -8.23 -14.64
N GLU A 78 1.92 -7.98 -15.91
CA GLU A 78 2.07 -6.64 -16.53
C GLU A 78 1.34 -5.56 -15.72
N LEU A 79 0.06 -5.79 -15.40
CA LEU A 79 -0.74 -4.85 -14.62
C LEU A 79 -0.22 -4.70 -13.19
N LEU A 80 0.21 -5.79 -12.53
CA LEU A 80 0.76 -5.72 -11.18
C LEU A 80 2.04 -4.88 -11.14
N GLU A 81 2.98 -5.14 -12.03
CA GLU A 81 4.25 -4.42 -12.11
C GLU A 81 4.02 -2.95 -12.45
N PHE A 82 3.19 -2.68 -13.45
CA PHE A 82 2.94 -1.31 -13.90
C PHE A 82 2.21 -0.46 -12.85
N PHE A 83 1.13 -0.98 -12.25
CA PHE A 83 0.37 -0.24 -11.24
C PHE A 83 1.15 -0.05 -9.93
N THR A 84 2.12 -0.93 -9.65
CA THR A 84 3.11 -0.72 -8.58
C THR A 84 4.05 0.44 -8.92
N ASP A 85 4.63 0.50 -10.14
CA ASP A 85 5.56 1.58 -10.54
C ASP A 85 4.91 2.97 -10.52
N ILE A 86 3.62 3.08 -10.86
CA ILE A 86 2.90 4.35 -10.87
C ILE A 86 2.17 4.66 -9.55
N GLU A 87 2.42 3.87 -8.51
CA GLU A 87 1.88 4.04 -7.15
C GLU A 87 0.35 4.11 -7.13
N VAL A 88 -0.35 3.24 -7.89
CA VAL A 88 -1.82 3.11 -7.77
C VAL A 88 -2.18 2.64 -6.36
N TRP A 89 -1.45 1.64 -5.89
CA TRP A 89 -1.59 1.09 -4.56
C TRP A 89 -0.66 1.78 -3.57
N THR A 90 -1.04 1.67 -2.31
CA THR A 90 -0.19 2.01 -1.16
C THR A 90 0.75 0.84 -0.83
N PRO A 91 1.86 1.09 -0.12
CA PRO A 91 2.78 0.02 0.26
C PRO A 91 2.12 -1.05 1.13
N SER A 92 2.33 -2.32 0.80
CA SER A 92 1.84 -3.47 1.60
C SER A 92 2.74 -3.82 2.78
N PHE A 93 3.85 -3.09 2.92
CA PHE A 93 4.84 -3.30 3.96
C PHE A 93 5.24 -1.97 4.61
N ILE A 94 5.53 -2.05 5.90
CA ILE A 94 6.11 -0.98 6.70
C ILE A 94 7.55 -1.36 7.08
N GLU A 95 8.47 -0.41 6.92
CA GLU A 95 9.84 -0.56 7.40
C GLU A 95 9.90 -0.33 8.92
N TYR A 96 10.41 -1.32 9.66
CA TYR A 96 10.56 -1.30 11.11
C TYR A 96 11.83 -2.04 11.53
N ILE A 97 12.74 -1.33 12.23
CA ILE A 97 14.04 -1.83 12.71
C ILE A 97 14.76 -2.65 11.63
N ASP A 98 15.11 -1.98 10.53
CA ASP A 98 15.84 -2.51 9.37
C ASP A 98 15.18 -3.73 8.69
N ASN A 99 13.88 -3.98 8.93
CA ASN A 99 13.12 -5.06 8.31
C ASN A 99 11.78 -4.57 7.78
N PHE A 100 11.29 -5.21 6.72
CA PHE A 100 9.93 -4.98 6.20
C PHE A 100 8.93 -5.91 6.89
N GLN A 101 7.87 -5.31 7.42
CA GLN A 101 6.79 -5.99 8.11
C GLN A 101 5.48 -5.80 7.34
N PRO A 102 4.56 -6.78 7.34
CA PRO A 102 3.25 -6.60 6.72
C PRO A 102 2.52 -5.39 7.28
N ILE A 103 1.88 -4.60 6.40
CA ILE A 103 1.22 -3.34 6.79
C ILE A 103 0.11 -3.55 7.84
N GLU A 104 -0.45 -4.75 7.91
CA GLU A 104 -1.48 -5.11 8.91
C GLU A 104 -0.97 -4.95 10.34
N LEU A 105 0.34 -5.12 10.57
CA LEU A 105 0.94 -4.90 11.89
C LEU A 105 0.94 -3.42 12.30
N ALA A 106 0.83 -2.48 11.36
CA ALA A 106 0.75 -1.05 11.66
C ALA A 106 -0.57 -0.64 12.33
N TYR A 107 -1.62 -1.49 12.28
CA TYR A 107 -2.86 -1.25 13.01
C TYR A 107 -2.72 -1.49 14.52
N ASP A 108 -1.71 -2.25 14.94
CA ASP A 108 -1.39 -2.50 16.35
C ASP A 108 0.13 -2.34 16.58
N PRO A 109 0.59 -1.15 17.04
CA PRO A 109 2.01 -0.93 17.34
C PRO A 109 2.60 -1.93 18.34
N HIS A 110 1.80 -2.54 19.20
CA HIS A 110 2.30 -3.58 20.11
C HIS A 110 2.59 -4.88 19.38
N ALA A 111 1.78 -5.23 18.38
CA ALA A 111 2.06 -6.36 17.50
C ALA A 111 3.33 -6.09 16.68
N LEU A 112 3.48 -4.89 16.13
CA LEU A 112 4.70 -4.50 15.42
C LEU A 112 5.94 -4.52 16.33
N ALA A 113 5.83 -4.03 17.57
CA ALA A 113 6.92 -4.01 18.54
C ALA A 113 7.45 -5.41 18.89
N LYS A 114 6.60 -6.43 18.85
CA LYS A 114 7.01 -7.84 19.08
C LYS A 114 7.91 -8.39 17.98
N MET A 115 7.97 -7.73 16.83
CA MET A 115 8.87 -8.10 15.73
C MET A 115 10.30 -7.57 15.92
N ALA A 116 10.54 -6.78 16.98
CA ALA A 116 11.84 -6.21 17.25
C ALA A 116 12.90 -7.31 17.53
N PRO A 117 14.15 -7.11 17.08
CA PRO A 117 15.26 -7.98 17.45
C PRO A 117 15.46 -8.06 18.98
N SER A 118 15.99 -9.18 19.46
CA SER A 118 16.15 -9.45 20.90
C SER A 118 17.06 -8.48 21.67
N HIS A 119 17.84 -7.63 20.98
CA HIS A 119 18.71 -6.64 21.61
C HIS A 119 18.00 -5.30 21.88
N TRP A 120 16.78 -5.10 21.38
CA TRP A 120 15.95 -3.93 21.70
C TRP A 120 15.18 -4.19 22.99
N SER A 121 15.10 -3.19 23.87
CA SER A 121 14.18 -3.28 25.00
C SER A 121 12.73 -3.20 24.52
N PRO A 122 11.77 -3.83 25.22
CA PRO A 122 10.35 -3.75 24.85
C PRO A 122 9.80 -2.32 24.78
N GLU A 123 10.31 -1.41 25.62
CA GLU A 123 9.89 -0.01 25.63
C GLU A 123 10.40 0.74 24.40
N GLU A 124 11.69 0.60 24.06
CA GLU A 124 12.28 1.22 22.86
C GLU A 124 11.63 0.68 21.59
N ALA A 125 11.38 -0.63 21.54
CA ALA A 125 10.69 -1.28 20.41
C ALA A 125 9.30 -0.69 20.19
N LEU A 126 8.54 -0.48 21.28
CA LEU A 126 7.20 0.09 21.20
C LEU A 126 7.21 1.56 20.80
N GLN A 127 8.08 2.38 21.39
CA GLN A 127 8.23 3.78 21.01
C GLN A 127 8.58 3.92 19.52
N GLU A 128 9.48 3.07 19.03
CA GLU A 128 9.85 3.03 17.62
C GLU A 128 8.69 2.58 16.74
N ALA A 129 7.91 1.58 17.17
CA ALA A 129 6.72 1.12 16.43
C ALA A 129 5.71 2.26 16.24
N TYR A 130 5.40 3.02 17.30
CA TYR A 130 4.55 4.22 17.18
C TYR A 130 5.15 5.24 16.21
N ARG A 131 6.44 5.52 16.31
CA ARG A 131 7.12 6.51 15.45
C ARG A 131 7.03 6.13 13.97
N VAL A 132 7.31 4.87 13.62
CA VAL A 132 7.30 4.42 12.22
C VAL A 132 5.88 4.35 11.67
N VAL A 133 4.89 3.90 12.46
CA VAL A 133 3.48 3.86 12.03
C VAL A 133 2.99 5.26 11.72
N VAL A 134 3.20 6.23 12.62
CA VAL A 134 2.79 7.62 12.40
C VAL A 134 3.44 8.21 11.15
N LYS A 135 4.74 7.97 10.95
CA LYS A 135 5.46 8.43 9.76
C LYS A 135 4.87 7.80 8.49
N HIS A 136 4.70 6.49 8.47
CA HIS A 136 4.25 5.73 7.31
C HIS A 136 2.82 6.12 6.90
N VAL A 137 1.90 6.17 7.86
CA VAL A 137 0.50 6.55 7.60
C VAL A 137 0.40 7.98 7.07
N LYS A 138 1.20 8.90 7.61
CA LYS A 138 1.24 10.29 7.13
C LYS A 138 1.71 10.39 5.68
N GLU A 139 2.65 9.55 5.29
CA GLU A 139 3.28 9.57 3.97
C GLU A 139 2.40 8.89 2.92
N TYR A 140 1.91 7.69 3.21
CA TYR A 140 1.24 6.84 2.23
C TYR A 140 -0.29 6.76 2.38
N TYR A 141 -0.83 7.09 3.56
CA TYR A 141 -2.26 7.04 3.86
C TYR A 141 -2.82 8.38 4.37
N PRO A 142 -2.54 9.52 3.69
CA PRO A 142 -2.87 10.84 4.22
C PRO A 142 -4.37 11.06 4.43
N ALA A 143 -5.23 10.40 3.65
CA ALA A 143 -6.68 10.48 3.81
C ALA A 143 -7.20 9.75 5.06
N GLN A 144 -6.44 8.77 5.57
CA GLN A 144 -6.80 7.97 6.74
C GLN A 144 -6.03 8.40 8.00
N TYR A 145 -5.15 9.38 7.88
CA TYR A 145 -4.21 9.76 8.93
C TYR A 145 -4.91 10.11 10.25
N ASP A 146 -5.88 11.04 10.22
CA ASP A 146 -6.54 11.50 11.45
C ASP A 146 -7.27 10.36 12.17
N ASP A 147 -7.97 9.50 11.41
CA ASP A 147 -8.67 8.33 11.94
C ASP A 147 -7.71 7.31 12.55
N TRP A 148 -6.58 7.07 11.90
CA TRP A 148 -5.57 6.14 12.39
C TRP A 148 -4.93 6.65 13.69
N ILE A 149 -4.55 7.94 13.73
CA ILE A 149 -3.98 8.57 14.92
C ILE A 149 -4.98 8.56 16.09
N ALA A 150 -6.27 8.80 15.82
CA ALA A 150 -7.30 8.72 16.86
C ALA A 150 -7.39 7.30 17.47
N ARG A 151 -7.32 6.25 16.64
CA ARG A 151 -7.30 4.85 17.10
C ARG A 151 -6.06 4.54 17.94
N LEU A 152 -4.88 4.95 17.49
CA LEU A 152 -3.62 4.73 18.21
C LEU A 152 -3.63 5.34 19.60
N ASN A 153 -4.12 6.58 19.72
CA ASN A 153 -4.22 7.29 20.99
C ASN A 153 -5.20 6.62 21.96
N ASN A 154 -6.31 6.06 21.45
CA ASN A 154 -7.27 5.34 22.26
C ASN A 154 -6.70 4.00 22.78
N ASN A 155 -5.98 3.28 21.93
CA ASN A 155 -5.34 2.02 22.30
C ASN A 155 -4.26 2.22 23.38
N GLN A 156 -3.44 3.27 23.26
CA GLN A 156 -2.45 3.61 24.28
C GLN A 156 -3.12 3.89 25.63
N LYS A 157 -4.17 4.72 25.65
CA LYS A 157 -4.91 5.05 26.89
C LYS A 157 -5.55 3.81 27.55
N ALA A 158 -6.10 2.89 26.76
CA ALA A 158 -6.67 1.65 27.28
C ALA A 158 -5.61 0.77 27.96
N LEU A 159 -4.40 0.70 27.41
CA LEU A 159 -3.29 -0.07 27.96
C LEU A 159 -2.67 0.58 29.20
N ASP A 160 -2.55 1.90 29.22
CA ASP A 160 -2.12 2.67 30.39
C ASP A 160 -3.12 2.55 31.57
N SER A 161 -4.41 2.37 31.26
CA SER A 161 -5.45 2.17 32.28
C SER A 161 -5.49 0.75 32.86
N THR A 162 -5.07 -0.26 32.09
CA THR A 162 -5.02 -1.66 32.53
C THR A 162 -3.74 -1.99 33.29
N SER A 163 -2.62 -1.33 32.96
CA SER A 163 -1.35 -1.42 33.71
C SER A 163 -1.38 -0.70 35.07
N ASN A 164 -2.31 0.23 35.29
CA ASN A 164 -2.48 0.98 36.54
C ASN A 164 -3.53 0.40 37.51
N SER A 165 -4.08 -0.80 37.25
CA SER A 165 -4.93 -1.46 38.25
C SER A 165 -4.07 -1.97 39.42
N PRO A 166 -4.31 -1.56 40.68
CA PRO A 166 -3.59 -2.09 41.82
C PRO A 166 -3.89 -3.60 41.93
N ASN A 167 -2.83 -4.40 42.04
CA ASN A 167 -2.94 -5.76 42.54
C ASN A 167 -3.38 -5.68 44.03
N ASP A 168 -4.67 -5.50 44.27
CA ASP A 168 -5.26 -5.72 45.58
C ASP A 168 -5.38 -7.23 45.79
N SER A 169 -4.31 -7.80 46.36
CA SER A 169 -4.34 -9.12 46.98
C SER A 169 -4.37 -8.93 48.50
N GLN A 170 -5.55 -9.12 49.09
CA GLN A 170 -5.72 -9.53 50.48
C GLN A 170 -5.75 -11.05 50.55
#